data_AF-J9Q432-F1
#
_entry.id   AF-J9Q432-F1
#
_cell.length_a   1.000
_cell.length_b   1.000
_cell.length_c   1.000
_cell.angle_alpha   90.00
_cell.angle_beta   90.00
_cell.angle_gamma   90.00
#
_symmetry.space_group_name_H-M   'P 1'
#
loop_
_entity.id
_entity.type
_entity.pdbx_description
1 polymer ?
#
loop_
_entity_poly.entity_id
_entity_poly.type
_entity_poly.pdbx_seq_one_letter_code
_entity_poly.pdbx_strand_id
1 'polypeptide(L)'
;YYSEVKKKIATYTVVMVQGLGNVTVNVLNDFNTGRGYTVTNGRCRVTRLPKTFPRNCIPSSAVYLGSLKVGSASRSLRTSSYKYTVKPSFSTSVDMFSFKYR
;
A
#
# COMPACT_ATOMS: atom_id res chain seq x y z
N TYR A 1 8.49 -0.93 -0.34
CA TYR A 1 9.18 0.37 -0.37
C TYR A 1 8.20 1.46 -0.76
N TYR A 2 8.15 2.54 0.01
CA TYR A 2 7.34 3.74 -0.29
C TYR A 2 8.24 4.96 -0.12
N SER A 3 8.24 5.86 -1.11
CA SER A 3 8.92 7.14 -1.02
C SER A 3 8.08 8.24 -1.63
N GLU A 4 7.59 9.12 -0.77
CA GLU A 4 6.82 10.30 -1.19
C GLU A 4 7.68 11.32 -1.91
N VAL A 5 8.90 11.59 -1.41
CA VAL A 5 9.86 12.53 -2.03
C VAL A 5 10.20 12.10 -3.45
N LYS A 6 10.44 10.79 -3.66
CA LYS A 6 10.74 10.25 -4.99
C LYS A 6 9.50 9.94 -5.81
N LYS A 7 8.29 10.03 -5.22
CA LYS A 7 7.00 9.60 -5.80
C LYS A 7 7.07 8.19 -6.39
N LYS A 8 7.62 7.25 -5.61
CA LYS A 8 7.83 5.85 -6.01
C LYS A 8 7.27 4.88 -4.98
N ILE A 9 6.66 3.81 -5.47
CA ILE A 9 6.22 2.67 -4.66
C ILE A 9 6.81 1.42 -5.31
N ALA A 10 7.46 0.58 -4.52
CA ALA A 10 7.91 -0.72 -4.99
C ALA A 10 7.50 -1.83 -4.03
N THR A 11 7.02 -2.94 -4.60
CA THR A 11 6.55 -4.11 -3.87
C THR A 11 7.26 -5.34 -4.41
N TYR A 12 7.68 -6.20 -3.49
CA TYR A 12 8.23 -7.52 -3.78
C TYR A 12 7.28 -8.54 -3.17
N THR A 13 6.85 -9.52 -3.97
CA THR A 13 5.96 -10.57 -3.50
C THR A 13 6.38 -11.91 -4.10
N VAL A 14 6.51 -12.92 -3.26
CA VAL A 14 6.61 -14.31 -3.69
C VAL A 14 5.25 -14.94 -3.44
N VAL A 15 4.64 -15.45 -4.51
CA VAL A 15 3.34 -16.11 -4.46
C VAL A 15 3.54 -17.57 -4.78
N MET A 16 3.05 -18.47 -3.93
CA MET A 16 2.97 -19.89 -4.27
C MET A 16 1.74 -20.11 -5.14
N VAL A 17 1.96 -20.55 -6.38
CA VAL A 17 0.88 -20.89 -7.31
C VAL A 17 0.82 -22.41 -7.46
N GLN A 18 -0.32 -23.00 -7.13
CA GLN A 18 -0.52 -24.44 -7.21
C GLN A 18 -0.21 -24.94 -8.64
N GLY A 19 0.67 -25.93 -8.77
CA GLY A 19 1.12 -26.47 -10.05
C GLY A 19 2.23 -25.69 -10.78
N LEU A 20 2.58 -24.48 -10.32
CA LEU A 20 3.62 -23.62 -10.92
C LEU A 20 4.78 -23.29 -9.96
N GLY A 21 4.64 -23.60 -8.68
CA GLY A 21 5.66 -23.34 -7.66
C GLY A 21 5.72 -21.86 -7.25
N ASN A 22 6.90 -21.42 -6.81
CA ASN A 22 7.12 -20.04 -6.39
C ASN A 22 7.17 -19.08 -7.58
N VAL A 23 6.21 -18.16 -7.65
CA VAL A 23 6.20 -17.06 -8.62
C VAL A 23 6.68 -15.80 -7.94
N THR A 24 7.76 -15.21 -8.46
CA THR A 24 8.27 -13.92 -7.95
C THR A 24 7.67 -12.80 -8.77
N VAL A 25 7.03 -11.85 -8.09
CA VAL A 25 6.42 -10.65 -8.67
C VAL A 25 7.05 -9.42 -8.04
N ASN A 26 7.69 -8.59 -8.87
CA ASN A 26 8.19 -7.27 -8.49
C ASN A 26 7.30 -6.22 -9.14
N VAL A 27 6.87 -5.22 -8.39
CA VAL A 27 6.12 -4.08 -8.92
C VAL A 27 6.86 -2.80 -8.58
N LEU A 28 7.07 -1.93 -9.55
CA LEU A 28 7.57 -0.57 -9.37
C LEU A 28 6.61 0.42 -10.00
N ASN A 29 6.04 1.31 -9.20
CA ASN A 29 5.21 2.42 -9.66
C ASN A 29 6.02 3.72 -9.56
N ASP A 30 6.33 4.31 -10.72
CA ASP A 30 7.02 5.60 -10.85
C ASP A 30 6.02 6.66 -11.32
N PHE A 31 5.53 7.46 -10.37
CA PHE A 31 4.50 8.45 -10.63
C PHE A 31 5.06 9.73 -11.28
N ASN A 32 6.39 9.95 -11.25
CA ASN A 32 7.00 11.06 -11.98
C ASN A 32 6.91 10.83 -13.49
N THR A 33 7.15 9.58 -13.90
CA THR A 33 7.05 9.17 -15.32
C THR A 33 5.65 8.69 -15.71
N GLY A 34 4.75 8.47 -14.74
CA GLY A 34 3.41 7.92 -14.97
C GLY A 34 3.44 6.46 -15.45
N ARG A 35 4.45 5.69 -15.04
CA ARG A 35 4.68 4.30 -15.50
C ARG A 35 4.73 3.33 -14.32
N GLY A 36 4.05 2.20 -14.49
CA GLY A 36 4.11 1.04 -13.61
C GLY A 36 4.81 -0.11 -14.30
N TYR A 37 5.74 -0.76 -13.61
CA TYR A 37 6.54 -1.87 -14.10
C TYR A 37 6.22 -3.10 -13.26
N THR A 38 5.76 -4.18 -13.88
CA THR A 38 5.54 -5.46 -13.22
C THR A 38 6.50 -6.48 -13.82
N VAL A 39 7.37 -7.06 -12.99
CA VAL A 39 8.29 -8.13 -13.38
C VAL A 39 7.84 -9.43 -12.74
N THR A 40 7.40 -10.38 -13.57
CA THR A 40 6.97 -11.71 -13.14
C THR A 40 7.92 -12.75 -13.75
N ASN A 41 8.65 -13.48 -12.91
CA ASN A 41 9.64 -14.49 -13.35
C ASN A 41 10.57 -13.97 -14.46
N GLY A 42 11.08 -12.74 -14.31
CA GLY A 42 11.99 -12.09 -15.27
C GLY A 42 11.30 -11.41 -16.46
N ARG A 43 10.00 -11.62 -16.71
CA ARG A 43 9.25 -10.93 -17.78
C ARG A 43 8.70 -9.61 -17.29
N CYS A 44 8.98 -8.52 -18.01
CA CYS A 44 8.55 -7.17 -17.65
C CYS A 44 7.32 -6.74 -18.45
N ARG A 45 6.32 -6.19 -17.77
CA ARG A 45 5.17 -5.49 -18.36
C ARG A 45 5.16 -4.04 -17.87
N VAL A 46 4.95 -3.10 -18.79
CA VAL A 46 4.78 -1.68 -18.48
C VAL A 46 3.32 -1.28 -18.62
N THR A 47 2.83 -0.49 -17.68
CA THR A 47 1.46 0.05 -17.66
C THR A 47 1.49 1.56 -17.41
N ARG A 48 0.42 2.25 -17.83
CA ARG A 48 0.24 3.67 -17.54
C ARG A 48 -0.39 3.83 -16.16
N LEU A 49 0.17 4.73 -15.35
CA LEU A 49 -0.37 5.09 -14.05
C LEU A 49 -1.11 6.43 -14.10
N PRO A 50 -2.07 6.67 -13.17
CA PRO A 50 -2.54 8.02 -12.90
C PRO A 50 -1.35 8.89 -12.45
N LYS A 51 -1.32 10.16 -12.86
CA LYS A 51 -0.23 11.10 -12.50
C LYS A 51 -0.21 11.46 -11.01
N THR A 52 -1.28 11.21 -10.28
CA THR A 52 -1.39 11.53 -8.86
C THR A 52 -0.75 10.44 -8.01
N PHE A 53 0.26 10.81 -7.22
CA PHE A 53 0.88 9.93 -6.24
C PHE A 53 -0.04 9.74 -5.01
N PRO A 54 -0.38 8.51 -4.62
CA PRO A 54 -1.23 8.25 -3.45
C PRO A 54 -0.39 8.42 -2.19
N ARG A 55 -0.60 9.52 -1.46
CA ARG A 55 0.08 9.76 -0.18
C ARG A 55 -0.44 8.79 0.87
N ASN A 56 0.48 8.18 1.63
CA ASN A 56 0.14 7.32 2.76
C ASN A 56 -0.12 8.16 4.03
N CYS A 57 -1.20 8.93 4.03
CA CYS A 57 -1.60 9.81 5.13
C CYS A 57 -3.09 9.64 5.42
N ILE A 58 -3.48 9.86 6.68
CA ILE A 58 -4.90 9.91 7.06
C ILE A 58 -5.53 11.13 6.37
N PRO A 59 -6.56 10.96 5.51
CA PRO A 59 -7.24 12.08 4.88
C PRO A 59 -7.91 12.99 5.91
N SER A 60 -8.00 14.29 5.63
CA SER A 60 -8.73 15.24 6.50
C SER A 60 -10.21 14.92 6.63
N SER A 61 -10.80 14.23 5.65
CA SER A 61 -12.19 13.76 5.65
C SER A 61 -12.40 12.44 6.39
N ALA A 62 -11.35 11.86 6.98
CA ALA A 62 -11.47 10.59 7.68
C ALA A 62 -12.17 10.75 9.04
N VAL A 63 -13.05 9.81 9.36
CA VAL A 63 -13.77 9.74 10.63
C VAL A 63 -12.99 8.86 11.59
N TYR A 64 -12.69 9.37 12.78
CA TYR A 64 -12.06 8.59 13.84
C TYR A 64 -13.03 7.54 14.38
N LEU A 65 -12.59 6.28 14.42
CA LEU A 65 -13.38 5.16 14.94
C LEU A 65 -13.03 4.78 16.37
N GLY A 66 -11.82 5.11 16.84
CA GLY A 66 -11.35 4.74 18.16
C GLY A 66 -9.88 4.33 18.19
N SER A 67 -9.41 4.00 19.39
CA SER A 67 -8.03 3.54 19.65
C SER A 67 -8.04 2.10 20.14
N LEU A 68 -7.13 1.29 19.61
CA LEU A 68 -7.00 -0.13 19.92
C LEU A 68 -5.59 -0.42 20.43
N LYS A 69 -5.49 -1.29 21.44
CA LYS A 69 -4.22 -1.82 21.92
C LYS A 69 -3.97 -3.16 21.22
N VAL A 70 -2.91 -3.25 20.42
CA VAL A 70 -2.50 -4.49 19.74
C VAL A 70 -1.33 -5.10 20.51
N GLY A 71 -1.40 -6.39 20.84
CA GLY A 71 -0.40 -7.10 21.65
C GLY A 71 -0.76 -7.18 23.14
N SER A 72 0.13 -7.76 23.95
CA SER A 72 -0.10 -8.06 25.37
C SER A 72 0.99 -7.50 26.28
N ALA A 73 0.62 -7.20 27.53
CA ALA A 73 1.51 -6.70 28.59
C ALA A 73 2.40 -5.52 28.13
N SER A 74 3.72 -5.65 28.31
CA SER A 74 4.74 -4.65 27.94
C SER A 74 5.01 -4.59 26.43
N ARG A 75 4.56 -5.58 25.65
CA ARG A 75 4.72 -5.64 24.19
C ARG A 75 3.41 -5.27 23.50
N SER A 76 3.00 -4.03 23.72
CA SER A 76 1.75 -3.53 23.15
C SER A 76 1.92 -2.20 22.44
N LEU A 77 1.14 -2.03 21.39
CA LEU A 77 1.11 -0.83 20.57
C LEU A 77 -0.27 -0.22 20.61
N ARG A 78 -0.35 1.06 20.95
CA ARG A 78 -1.60 1.82 20.84
C ARG A 78 -1.73 2.33 19.42
N THR A 79 -2.81 1.94 18.77
CA THR A 79 -3.14 2.31 17.39
C THR A 79 -4.41 3.16 17.38
N SER A 80 -4.61 3.91 16.30
CA SER A 80 -5.82 4.69 16.05
C SER A 80 -6.41 4.26 14.72
N SER A 81 -7.71 4.00 14.71
CA SER A 81 -8.43 3.56 13.51
C SER A 81 -9.27 4.70 12.96
N TYR A 82 -9.26 4.83 11.64
CA TYR A 82 -9.99 5.86 10.92
C TYR A 82 -10.72 5.21 9.74
N LYS A 83 -11.96 5.63 9.50
CA LYS A 83 -12.73 5.26 8.32
C LYS A 83 -12.74 6.43 7.35
N TYR A 84 -12.44 6.17 6.09
CA TYR A 84 -12.66 7.15 5.04
C TYR A 84 -13.23 6.44 3.82
N THR A 85 -14.21 7.07 3.18
CA THR A 85 -14.75 6.57 1.92
C THR A 85 -13.96 7.19 0.79
N VAL A 86 -13.23 6.37 0.05
CA VAL A 86 -12.68 6.79 -1.24
C VAL A 86 -13.88 6.99 -2.16
N LYS A 87 -14.19 8.23 -2.56
CA LYS A 87 -15.10 8.44 -3.69
C LYS A 87 -14.39 7.89 -4.92
N PRO A 88 -14.88 6.81 -5.52
CA PRO A 88 -14.13 6.18 -6.56
C PRO A 88 -14.34 6.90 -7.89
N SER A 89 -13.26 7.07 -8.64
CA SER A 89 -13.38 6.84 -10.08
C SER A 89 -13.49 5.34 -10.40
N PHE A 90 -13.05 4.42 -9.51
CA PHE A 90 -13.45 3.00 -9.43
C PHE A 90 -13.34 2.45 -7.98
N SER A 91 -14.41 1.80 -7.49
CA SER A 91 -14.66 1.51 -6.05
C SER A 91 -13.77 0.41 -5.48
N THR A 92 -12.89 0.79 -4.57
CA THR A 92 -12.21 -0.14 -3.65
C THR A 92 -12.07 0.53 -2.28
N SER A 93 -12.70 -0.05 -1.26
CA SER A 93 -12.50 0.31 0.14
C SER A 93 -11.09 -0.10 0.55
N VAL A 94 -10.29 0.83 1.08
CA VAL A 94 -8.94 0.54 1.61
C VAL A 94 -8.94 0.89 3.10
N ASP A 95 -8.83 -0.12 3.95
CA ASP A 95 -8.60 0.08 5.38
C ASP A 95 -7.16 0.55 5.62
N MET A 96 -6.98 1.71 6.25
CA MET A 96 -5.67 2.27 6.57
C MET A 96 -5.39 2.22 8.08
N PHE A 97 -4.26 1.60 8.45
CA PHE A 97 -3.75 1.56 9.82
C PHE A 97 -2.53 2.47 9.96
N SER A 98 -2.53 3.36 10.95
CA SER A 98 -1.37 4.19 11.29
C SER A 98 -0.75 3.69 12.60
N PHE A 99 0.56 3.46 12.57
CA PHE A 99 1.34 3.03 13.73
C PHE A 99 2.26 4.18 14.15
N LYS A 100 2.24 4.53 15.44
CA LYS A 100 3.16 5.52 16.03
C LYS A 100 3.94 4.81 17.14
N TYR A 101 5.25 4.66 16.96
CA TYR A 101 6.14 4.14 17.99
C TYR A 101 6.51 5.27 18.96
N ARG A 102 6.54 4.96 20.26
CA ARG A 102 7.16 5.77 21.31
C ARG A 102 8.50 5.17 21.65
#